data_AF-A0A957PZG7-F1
#
_entry.id   AF-A0A957PZG7-F1
#
_cell.length_a   1.000
_cell.length_b   1.000
_cell.length_c   1.000
_cell.angle_alpha   90.00
_cell.angle_beta   90.00
_cell.angle_gamma   90.00
#
_symmetry.space_group_name_H-M   'P 1'
#
loop_
_entity.id
_entity.type
_entity.pdbx_description
1 polymer ?
#
loop_
_entity_poly.entity_id
_entity_poly.type
_entity_poly.pdbx_seq_one_letter_code
_entity_poly.pdbx_strand_id
1 'polypeptide(L)'
;REWLYQVTWQAAPLPVDVPGEPAAEAQVLGQHWLIFADTQGIGRDLAERLQADQATATLVYPAIAAAPIDDHVFAINPTRATDYQQLLATVPPVDRVIYLWGAEPLHLDGNANLVDQSKSTCGAALLLVQELLHRQANGIQIYLVTQGAQAVVPTDRVANFPQATLWGLGKVIALEYPELPCVCIDLEDSPAQIDTAGLGERLYQTVMATAPADRQENQVAIRDRERYVARLNRYQCRPSQPLHIESDGTYLITGGLGGLGLLTAKWLVDQGARHLLLVGRSAPSAGTEHQLTDLREQGVTITVRQVDVTEQAAVQQLLADIDSRHPLRGLIHSVGVLDDGLLLQQNWTRFAQVLAPKLQGSWNLYQALHATNSIETLDFFVLYSSAAGLLGNWGQANHAAANAVLDAFAHYGRAQGLPLLS
;
A
#
# COMPACT_ATOMS: atom_id res chain seq x y z
N ARG A 1 15.46 13.71 -18.39
CA ARG A 1 14.65 12.47 -18.57
C ARG A 1 15.38 11.20 -18.12
N GLU A 2 16.68 11.22 -17.84
CA GLU A 2 17.49 10.01 -17.50
C GLU A 2 17.37 9.51 -16.04
N TRP A 3 16.63 10.23 -15.22
CA TRP A 3 16.36 9.97 -13.80
C TRP A 3 15.03 9.24 -13.51
N LEU A 4 14.29 8.78 -14.53
CA LEU A 4 13.03 8.08 -14.33
C LEU A 4 13.27 6.57 -14.15
N TYR A 5 12.54 5.95 -13.22
CA TYR A 5 12.62 4.53 -12.90
C TYR A 5 11.21 3.93 -12.78
N GLN A 6 11.12 2.61 -12.89
CA GLN A 6 9.91 1.84 -12.67
C GLN A 6 10.23 0.53 -11.96
N VAL A 7 9.28 0.04 -11.16
CA VAL A 7 9.34 -1.34 -10.67
C VAL A 7 8.90 -2.28 -11.79
N THR A 8 9.70 -3.29 -12.04
CA THR A 8 9.35 -4.40 -12.93
C THR A 8 9.48 -5.70 -12.17
N TRP A 9 8.60 -6.65 -12.47
CA TRP A 9 8.62 -7.97 -11.90
C TRP A 9 9.29 -8.95 -12.86
N GLN A 10 10.23 -9.74 -12.34
CA GLN A 10 10.97 -10.73 -13.11
C GLN A 10 10.62 -12.12 -12.59
N ALA A 11 10.32 -13.05 -13.49
CA ALA A 11 10.14 -14.44 -13.12
C ALA A 11 11.43 -14.98 -12.49
N ALA A 12 11.30 -15.59 -11.32
CA ALA A 12 12.37 -16.18 -10.54
C ALA A 12 11.93 -17.59 -10.12
N PRO A 13 12.33 -18.64 -10.88
CA PRO A 13 11.95 -20.01 -10.58
C PRO A 13 12.25 -20.40 -9.13
N LEU A 14 11.46 -21.32 -8.57
CA LEU A 14 11.80 -21.91 -7.28
C LEU A 14 13.12 -22.68 -7.42
N PRO A 15 14.03 -22.65 -6.42
CA PRO A 15 15.31 -23.35 -6.49
C PRO A 15 15.22 -24.85 -6.81
N VAL A 16 14.07 -25.47 -6.51
CA VAL A 16 13.80 -26.89 -6.75
C VAL A 16 13.64 -27.24 -8.25
N ASP A 17 13.42 -26.23 -9.12
CA ASP A 17 13.18 -26.41 -10.56
C ASP A 17 14.42 -26.17 -11.43
N VAL A 18 15.61 -25.91 -10.85
CA VAL A 18 16.85 -25.69 -11.60
C VAL A 18 17.58 -27.03 -11.81
N PRO A 19 17.67 -27.56 -13.05
CA PRO A 19 18.33 -28.85 -13.29
C PRO A 19 19.84 -28.75 -13.03
N GLY A 20 20.34 -29.48 -12.03
CA GLY A 20 21.77 -29.63 -11.77
C GLY A 20 22.32 -28.92 -10.54
N GLU A 21 21.50 -28.16 -9.80
CA GLU A 21 21.86 -27.74 -8.45
C GLU A 21 21.48 -28.84 -7.44
N PRO A 22 22.38 -29.22 -6.51
CA PRO A 22 22.01 -30.15 -5.45
C PRO A 22 20.83 -29.54 -4.69
N ALA A 23 19.75 -30.33 -4.51
CA ALA A 23 18.62 -29.94 -3.67
C ALA A 23 19.17 -29.34 -2.39
N ALA A 24 18.89 -28.05 -2.15
CA ALA A 24 19.43 -27.30 -1.03
C ALA A 24 19.31 -28.17 0.22
N GLU A 25 20.45 -28.44 0.87
CA GLU A 25 20.54 -29.25 2.10
C GLU A 25 19.31 -28.96 2.95
N ALA A 26 18.52 -30.00 3.23
CA ALA A 26 17.22 -29.93 3.89
C ALA A 26 17.21 -28.78 4.90
N GLN A 27 16.66 -27.63 4.48
CA GLN A 27 16.62 -26.46 5.33
C GLN A 27 15.84 -26.89 6.55
N VAL A 28 16.49 -26.83 7.71
CA VAL A 28 15.89 -27.21 8.98
C VAL A 28 14.59 -26.43 9.08
N LEU A 29 13.46 -27.13 8.96
CA LEU A 29 12.15 -26.58 9.25
C LEU A 29 12.28 -26.00 10.66
N GLY A 30 12.11 -24.67 10.77
CA GLY A 30 12.02 -24.03 12.08
C GLY A 30 11.02 -24.82 12.94
N GLN A 31 11.35 -24.98 14.22
CA GLN A 31 10.59 -25.82 15.15
C GLN A 31 9.14 -25.33 15.30
N HIS A 32 8.88 -24.03 15.13
CA HIS A 32 7.53 -23.49 15.25
C HIS A 32 7.20 -22.30 14.32
N TRP A 33 6.03 -22.36 13.69
CA TRP A 33 5.48 -21.32 12.82
C TRP A 33 4.27 -20.66 13.47
N LEU A 34 4.25 -19.33 13.49
CA LEU A 34 3.11 -18.54 13.94
C LEU A 34 2.39 -17.95 12.73
N ILE A 35 1.15 -18.37 12.49
CA ILE A 35 0.36 -17.99 11.32
C ILE A 35 -0.81 -17.12 11.78
N PHE A 36 -0.77 -15.83 11.45
CA PHE A 36 -1.94 -14.94 11.57
C PHE A 36 -2.87 -15.22 10.40
N ALA A 37 -3.75 -16.20 10.58
CA ALA A 37 -4.53 -16.85 9.53
C ALA A 37 -5.66 -15.95 9.00
N ASP A 38 -5.83 -15.99 7.68
CA ASP A 38 -6.94 -15.35 6.97
C ASP A 38 -8.25 -16.12 7.13
N THR A 39 -9.37 -15.44 6.84
CA THR A 39 -10.71 -16.04 6.81
C THR A 39 -11.01 -16.91 5.58
N GLN A 40 -10.15 -16.88 4.55
CA GLN A 40 -10.35 -17.59 3.28
C GLN A 40 -9.82 -19.04 3.31
N GLY A 41 -8.98 -19.38 4.29
CA GLY A 41 -8.45 -20.73 4.50
C GLY A 41 -7.01 -20.93 4.04
N ILE A 42 -6.32 -19.91 3.52
CA ILE A 42 -4.94 -20.04 3.02
C ILE A 42 -4.00 -20.45 4.16
N GLY A 43 -4.14 -19.81 5.33
CA GLY A 43 -3.34 -20.11 6.51
C GLY A 43 -3.60 -21.50 7.08
N ARG A 44 -4.83 -21.99 6.95
CA ARG A 44 -5.20 -23.35 7.36
C ARG A 44 -4.55 -24.39 6.44
N ASP A 45 -4.64 -24.20 5.13
CA ASP A 45 -4.00 -25.08 4.15
C ASP A 45 -2.47 -25.14 4.36
N LEU A 46 -1.86 -23.99 4.65
CA LEU A 46 -0.44 -23.92 5.00
C LEU A 46 -0.11 -24.71 6.27
N ALA A 47 -0.92 -24.61 7.32
CA ALA A 47 -0.72 -25.37 8.55
C ALA A 47 -0.86 -26.89 8.35
N GLU A 48 -1.86 -27.33 7.56
CA GLU A 48 -2.04 -28.74 7.20
C GLU A 48 -0.82 -29.27 6.42
N ARG A 49 -0.27 -28.46 5.51
CA ARG A 49 0.96 -28.80 4.78
C ARG A 49 2.20 -28.89 5.68
N LEU A 50 2.36 -27.96 6.62
CA LEU A 50 3.46 -27.94 7.59
C LEU A 50 3.43 -29.17 8.51
N GLN A 51 2.23 -29.59 8.93
CA GLN A 51 2.06 -30.80 9.72
C GLN A 51 2.51 -32.05 8.95
N ALA A 52 2.27 -32.11 7.64
CA ALA A 52 2.76 -33.21 6.79
C ALA A 52 4.31 -33.28 6.75
N ASP A 53 4.99 -32.14 6.88
CA ASP A 53 6.45 -32.05 6.98
C ASP A 53 6.97 -32.07 8.44
N GLN A 54 6.13 -32.47 9.40
CA GLN A 54 6.46 -32.58 10.83
C GLN A 54 6.86 -31.25 11.50
N ALA A 55 6.48 -30.11 10.93
CA ALA A 55 6.60 -28.80 11.56
C ALA A 55 5.35 -28.47 12.39
N THR A 56 5.52 -27.70 13.47
CA THR A 56 4.41 -27.26 14.32
C THR A 56 3.96 -25.87 13.92
N ALA A 57 2.65 -25.65 13.79
CA ALA A 57 2.06 -24.34 13.50
C ALA A 57 1.06 -23.93 14.58
N THR A 58 1.08 -22.66 14.97
CA THR A 58 0.02 -22.01 15.75
C THR A 58 -0.77 -21.08 14.83
N LEU A 59 -2.09 -21.25 14.77
CA LEU A 59 -3.00 -20.39 14.03
C LEU A 59 -3.55 -19.28 14.93
N VAL A 60 -3.60 -18.05 14.42
CA VAL A 60 -4.13 -16.88 15.12
C VAL A 60 -5.17 -16.19 14.25
N TYR A 61 -6.40 -16.14 14.74
CA TYR A 61 -7.54 -15.51 14.06
C TYR A 61 -7.90 -14.16 14.68
N PRO A 62 -8.44 -13.20 13.90
CA PRO A 62 -8.90 -11.94 14.45
C PRO A 62 -10.23 -12.14 15.21
N ALA A 63 -10.34 -11.61 16.43
CA ALA A 63 -11.58 -11.62 17.22
C ALA A 63 -11.72 -10.40 18.14
N ILE A 64 -12.95 -10.01 18.47
CA ILE A 64 -13.21 -8.84 19.35
C ILE A 64 -12.70 -9.10 20.78
N ALA A 65 -12.90 -10.32 21.27
CA ALA A 65 -12.40 -10.79 22.56
C ALA A 65 -11.40 -11.92 22.34
N ALA A 66 -10.26 -11.83 23.01
CA ALA A 66 -9.26 -12.89 22.94
C ALA A 66 -9.75 -14.13 23.68
N ALA A 67 -9.59 -15.28 23.04
CA ALA A 67 -9.85 -16.58 23.65
C ALA A 67 -8.97 -17.63 22.97
N PRO A 68 -8.31 -18.53 23.74
CA PRO A 68 -7.80 -19.75 23.16
C PRO A 68 -8.99 -20.57 22.66
N ILE A 69 -8.90 -21.05 21.42
CA ILE A 69 -9.87 -21.97 20.84
C ILE A 69 -9.39 -23.41 21.10
N ASP A 70 -8.08 -23.64 20.94
CA ASP A 70 -7.38 -24.90 21.15
C ASP A 70 -5.88 -24.64 21.47
N ASP A 71 -5.10 -25.65 21.83
CA ASP A 71 -3.67 -25.55 22.21
C ASP A 71 -2.80 -24.91 21.10
N HIS A 72 -3.23 -25.00 19.84
CA HIS A 72 -2.56 -24.43 18.66
C HIS A 72 -3.41 -23.41 17.89
N VAL A 73 -4.56 -23.00 18.44
CA VAL A 73 -5.47 -22.06 17.77
C VAL A 73 -5.89 -20.97 18.73
N PHE A 74 -5.52 -19.73 18.41
CA PHE A 74 -5.82 -18.55 19.20
C PHE A 74 -6.72 -17.61 18.41
N ALA A 75 -7.50 -16.82 19.14
CA ALA A 75 -8.15 -15.65 18.61
C ALA A 75 -7.75 -14.43 19.44
N ILE A 76 -7.35 -13.33 18.80
CA ILE A 76 -6.93 -12.10 19.50
C ILE A 76 -7.52 -10.85 18.86
N ASN A 77 -7.59 -9.74 19.61
CA ASN A 77 -8.01 -8.47 19.05
C ASN A 77 -6.90 -7.81 18.23
N PRO A 78 -7.10 -7.57 16.91
CA PRO A 78 -6.06 -7.02 16.05
C PRO A 78 -5.53 -5.66 16.50
N THR A 79 -6.35 -4.92 17.26
CA THR A 79 -6.05 -3.54 17.66
C THR A 79 -5.59 -3.39 19.11
N ARG A 80 -5.42 -4.50 19.84
CA ARG A 80 -5.08 -4.48 21.28
C ARG A 80 -3.70 -5.08 21.54
N ALA A 81 -2.73 -4.21 21.85
CA ALA A 81 -1.33 -4.59 22.11
C ALA A 81 -1.17 -5.70 23.18
N THR A 82 -1.99 -5.67 24.25
CA THR A 82 -1.91 -6.67 25.33
C THR A 82 -2.22 -8.09 24.85
N ASP A 83 -3.00 -8.27 23.81
CA ASP A 83 -3.34 -9.61 23.32
C ASP A 83 -2.15 -10.23 22.56
N TYR A 84 -1.33 -9.42 21.87
CA TYR A 84 -0.07 -9.87 21.27
C TYR A 84 0.95 -10.27 22.34
N GLN A 85 1.03 -9.50 23.43
CA GLN A 85 1.87 -9.82 24.59
C GLN A 85 1.48 -11.17 25.20
N GLN A 86 0.19 -11.42 25.40
CA GLN A 86 -0.31 -12.68 25.97
C GLN A 86 -0.10 -13.85 25.01
N LEU A 87 -0.39 -13.67 23.72
CA LEU A 87 -0.16 -14.67 22.68
C LEU A 87 1.31 -15.12 22.66
N LEU A 88 2.24 -14.17 22.49
CA LEU A 88 3.66 -14.47 22.36
C LEU A 88 4.26 -15.02 23.68
N ALA A 89 3.63 -14.79 24.84
CA ALA A 89 4.04 -15.40 26.11
C ALA A 89 3.61 -16.87 26.25
N THR A 90 2.59 -17.26 25.49
CA THR A 90 1.94 -18.58 25.60
C THR A 90 2.44 -19.55 24.54
N VAL A 91 2.69 -19.07 23.32
CA VAL A 91 3.18 -19.92 22.22
C VAL A 91 4.63 -20.34 22.43
N PRO A 92 5.05 -21.52 21.91
CA PRO A 92 6.46 -21.91 21.85
C PRO A 92 7.34 -20.86 21.13
N PRO A 93 8.67 -20.89 21.33
CA PRO A 93 9.59 -20.04 20.57
C PRO A 93 9.33 -20.13 19.07
N VAL A 94 9.10 -18.99 18.43
CA VAL A 94 8.70 -18.89 17.02
C VAL A 94 9.94 -18.69 16.16
N ASP A 95 10.05 -19.43 15.06
CA ASP A 95 11.11 -19.22 14.05
C ASP A 95 10.60 -18.41 12.86
N ARG A 96 9.32 -18.58 12.51
CA ARG A 96 8.70 -17.95 11.34
C ARG A 96 7.32 -17.41 11.67
N VAL A 97 7.06 -16.20 11.19
CA VAL A 97 5.76 -15.54 11.29
C VAL A 97 5.19 -15.37 9.89
N ILE A 98 4.00 -15.93 9.65
CA ILE A 98 3.25 -15.75 8.40
C ILE A 98 2.06 -14.86 8.71
N TYR A 99 2.06 -13.65 8.15
CA TYR A 99 1.03 -12.65 8.39
C TYR A 99 0.03 -12.60 7.24
N LEU A 100 -1.05 -13.40 7.33
CA LEU A 100 -2.11 -13.50 6.30
C LEU A 100 -3.32 -12.59 6.57
N TRP A 101 -3.39 -11.91 7.72
CA TRP A 101 -4.39 -10.86 7.92
C TRP A 101 -4.25 -9.71 6.91
N GLY A 102 -3.07 -9.57 6.30
CA GLY A 102 -2.83 -8.65 5.19
C GLY A 102 -3.51 -9.04 3.88
N ALA A 103 -3.95 -10.29 3.74
CA ALA A 103 -4.67 -10.82 2.59
C ALA A 103 -6.18 -10.98 2.86
N GLU A 104 -6.69 -10.39 3.94
CA GLU A 104 -8.14 -10.37 4.20
C GLU A 104 -8.87 -9.59 3.09
N PRO A 105 -10.03 -10.08 2.63
CA PRO A 105 -10.85 -9.37 1.67
C PRO A 105 -11.19 -7.96 2.18
N LEU A 106 -11.01 -6.96 1.31
CA LEU A 106 -11.36 -5.58 1.61
C LEU A 106 -12.73 -5.24 1.05
N HIS A 107 -13.45 -4.36 1.75
CA HIS A 107 -14.69 -3.79 1.26
C HIS A 107 -14.39 -2.42 0.65
N LEU A 108 -14.42 -2.32 -0.68
CA LEU A 108 -14.26 -1.07 -1.44
C LEU A 108 -15.61 -0.48 -1.87
N ASP A 109 -16.59 -0.45 -0.95
CA ASP A 109 -17.88 0.19 -1.24
C ASP A 109 -17.84 1.71 -0.97
N GLY A 110 -18.96 2.37 -1.31
CA GLY A 110 -19.04 3.83 -1.25
C GLY A 110 -18.87 4.41 0.16
N ASN A 111 -19.15 3.65 1.23
CA ASN A 111 -19.05 4.12 2.62
C ASN A 111 -17.84 3.53 3.35
N ALA A 112 -16.96 2.83 2.64
CA ALA A 112 -15.81 2.18 3.21
C ALA A 112 -14.83 3.20 3.82
N ASN A 113 -14.58 3.06 5.13
CA ASN A 113 -13.46 3.71 5.78
C ASN A 113 -12.21 2.82 5.62
N LEU A 114 -11.41 3.12 4.60
CA LEU A 114 -10.22 2.34 4.26
C LEU A 114 -9.10 2.49 5.29
N VAL A 115 -9.07 3.62 6.01
CA VAL A 115 -8.13 3.82 7.12
C VAL A 115 -8.48 2.88 8.26
N ASP A 116 -9.75 2.81 8.66
CA ASP A 116 -10.18 1.88 9.71
C ASP A 116 -9.96 0.41 9.33
N GLN A 117 -10.19 0.03 8.07
CA GLN A 117 -9.84 -1.32 7.59
C GLN A 117 -8.33 -1.58 7.71
N SER A 118 -7.49 -0.59 7.34
CA SER A 118 -6.03 -0.67 7.46
C SER A 118 -5.54 -0.77 8.92
N LYS A 119 -6.36 -0.37 9.91
CA LYS A 119 -6.04 -0.52 11.34
C LYS A 119 -5.95 -1.97 11.74
N SER A 120 -6.88 -2.80 11.25
CA SER A 120 -6.96 -4.22 11.57
C SER A 120 -5.96 -5.07 10.78
N THR A 121 -5.31 -4.49 9.76
CA THR A 121 -4.27 -5.15 8.95
C THR A 121 -2.90 -4.52 9.21
N CYS A 122 -2.55 -3.40 8.56
CA CYS A 122 -1.27 -2.73 8.76
C CYS A 122 -1.02 -2.29 10.23
N GLY A 123 -2.05 -1.81 10.92
CA GLY A 123 -1.93 -1.45 12.35
C GLY A 123 -1.68 -2.67 13.25
N ALA A 124 -2.31 -3.80 12.94
CA ALA A 124 -2.09 -5.07 13.61
C ALA A 124 -0.67 -5.62 13.37
N ALA A 125 -0.17 -5.54 12.13
CA ALA A 125 1.20 -5.90 11.79
C ALA A 125 2.23 -5.04 12.54
N LEU A 126 1.95 -3.73 12.71
CA LEU A 126 2.79 -2.85 13.53
C LEU A 126 2.87 -3.34 14.98
N LEU A 127 1.73 -3.67 15.60
CA LEU A 127 1.69 -4.17 16.99
C LEU A 127 2.46 -5.50 17.14
N LEU A 128 2.31 -6.41 16.17
CA LEU A 128 3.05 -7.66 16.13
C LEU A 128 4.56 -7.42 16.09
N VAL A 129 5.02 -6.59 15.16
CA VAL A 129 6.45 -6.28 15.00
C VAL A 129 7.01 -5.62 16.25
N GLN A 130 6.28 -4.66 16.83
CA GLN A 130 6.69 -4.00 18.08
C GLN A 130 6.85 -5.02 19.22
N GLU A 131 5.93 -5.97 19.36
CA GLU A 131 6.03 -6.99 20.41
C GLU A 131 7.18 -7.97 20.19
N LEU A 132 7.44 -8.39 18.95
CA LEU A 132 8.61 -9.22 18.60
C LEU A 132 9.93 -8.49 18.95
N LEU A 133 10.00 -7.19 18.67
CA LEU A 133 11.16 -6.35 18.98
C LEU A 133 11.34 -6.15 20.49
N HIS A 134 10.28 -5.90 21.25
CA HIS A 134 10.36 -5.78 22.71
C HIS A 134 10.90 -7.05 23.39
N ARG A 135 10.60 -8.22 22.80
CA ARG A 135 11.09 -9.52 23.29
C ARG A 135 12.50 -9.86 22.86
N GLN A 136 13.14 -9.00 22.05
CA GLN A 136 14.46 -9.26 21.47
C GLN A 136 14.51 -10.62 20.77
N ALA A 137 13.43 -10.95 20.06
CA ALA A 137 13.30 -12.24 19.43
C ALA A 137 14.23 -12.32 18.21
N ASN A 138 15.37 -12.98 18.40
CA ASN A 138 16.40 -13.10 17.37
C ASN A 138 16.13 -14.29 16.45
N GLY A 139 16.44 -14.13 15.16
CA GLY A 139 16.34 -15.22 14.19
C GLY A 139 14.93 -15.49 13.65
N ILE A 140 13.95 -14.67 14.02
CA ILE A 140 12.58 -14.76 13.49
C ILE A 140 12.54 -14.19 12.07
N GLN A 141 11.95 -14.94 11.14
CA GLN A 141 11.63 -14.43 9.81
C GLN A 141 10.16 -14.05 9.73
N ILE A 142 9.85 -12.85 9.22
CA ILE A 142 8.51 -12.34 9.06
C ILE A 142 8.14 -12.32 7.57
N TYR A 143 6.98 -12.87 7.25
CA TYR A 143 6.40 -12.84 5.92
C TYR A 143 5.09 -12.06 5.97
N LEU A 144 5.07 -10.87 5.38
CA LEU A 144 3.87 -10.04 5.24
C LEU A 144 3.18 -10.41 3.93
N VAL A 145 2.00 -11.03 4.03
CA VAL A 145 1.29 -11.56 2.87
C VAL A 145 0.12 -10.65 2.51
N THR A 146 0.04 -10.28 1.23
CA THR A 146 -1.09 -9.57 0.62
C THR A 146 -1.65 -10.39 -0.53
N GLN A 147 -2.78 -9.98 -1.09
CA GLN A 147 -3.40 -10.67 -2.23
C GLN A 147 -3.86 -9.64 -3.27
N GLY A 148 -3.28 -9.66 -4.47
CA GLY A 148 -3.62 -8.72 -5.54
C GLY A 148 -3.40 -7.25 -5.15
N ALA A 149 -2.39 -6.98 -4.32
CA ALA A 149 -2.02 -5.62 -3.92
C ALA A 149 -0.91 -5.03 -4.81
N GLN A 150 -0.27 -5.85 -5.64
CA GLN A 150 0.81 -5.46 -6.54
C GLN A 150 0.42 -5.66 -8.02
N ALA A 151 0.90 -4.78 -8.88
CA ALA A 151 0.85 -4.96 -10.33
C ALA A 151 2.10 -5.70 -10.81
N VAL A 152 1.98 -7.01 -10.92
CA VAL A 152 3.04 -7.96 -11.29
C VAL A 152 3.01 -8.25 -12.78
N VAL A 153 1.82 -8.58 -13.28
CA VAL A 153 1.55 -8.88 -14.69
C VAL A 153 0.51 -7.91 -15.27
N PRO A 154 0.45 -7.72 -16.61
CA PRO A 154 -0.47 -6.75 -17.23
C PRO A 154 -1.96 -6.98 -16.94
N THR A 155 -2.35 -8.18 -16.55
CA THR A 155 -3.73 -8.56 -16.22
C THR A 155 -4.12 -8.24 -14.77
N ASP A 156 -3.18 -7.83 -13.92
CA ASP A 156 -3.46 -7.51 -12.53
C ASP A 156 -4.34 -6.26 -12.41
N ARG A 157 -5.45 -6.40 -11.68
CA ARG A 157 -6.40 -5.30 -11.42
C ARG A 157 -6.01 -4.44 -10.22
N VAL A 158 -5.16 -4.97 -9.34
CA VAL A 158 -4.77 -4.36 -8.07
C VAL A 158 -5.98 -3.94 -7.23
N ALA A 159 -7.02 -4.78 -7.21
CA ALA A 159 -8.29 -4.48 -6.54
C ALA A 159 -8.12 -4.31 -5.03
N ASN A 160 -7.07 -4.89 -4.44
CA ASN A 160 -6.77 -4.79 -3.01
C ASN A 160 -5.64 -3.79 -2.72
N PHE A 161 -5.54 -2.71 -3.51
CA PHE A 161 -4.50 -1.67 -3.33
C PHE A 161 -4.31 -1.14 -1.90
N PRO A 162 -5.31 -1.07 -0.98
CA PRO A 162 -5.06 -0.63 0.40
C PRO A 162 -4.13 -1.58 1.19
N GLN A 163 -4.05 -2.86 0.81
CA GLN A 163 -3.11 -3.81 1.40
C GLN A 163 -1.64 -3.44 1.12
N ALA A 164 -1.36 -2.57 0.14
CA ALA A 164 -0.02 -2.05 -0.13
C ALA A 164 0.58 -1.24 1.04
N THR A 165 -0.22 -0.86 2.04
CA THR A 165 0.28 -0.32 3.31
C THR A 165 1.33 -1.23 3.95
N LEU A 166 1.13 -2.56 3.90
CA LEU A 166 2.07 -3.55 4.43
C LEU A 166 3.39 -3.59 3.68
N TRP A 167 3.40 -3.27 2.39
CA TRP A 167 4.62 -3.22 1.58
C TRP A 167 5.51 -2.04 1.98
N GLY A 168 4.89 -0.88 2.23
CA GLY A 168 5.62 0.28 2.77
C GLY A 168 6.14 0.02 4.19
N LEU A 169 5.35 -0.62 5.05
CA LEU A 169 5.76 -1.03 6.40
C LEU A 169 6.94 -2.02 6.33
N GLY A 170 6.83 -3.07 5.52
CA GLY A 170 7.85 -4.12 5.36
C GLY A 170 9.23 -3.58 4.96
N LYS A 171 9.25 -2.61 4.03
CA LYS A 171 10.49 -1.91 3.63
C LYS A 171 11.15 -1.21 4.81
N VAL A 172 10.37 -0.54 5.66
CA VAL A 172 10.91 0.17 6.84
C VAL A 172 11.34 -0.80 7.94
N ILE A 173 10.65 -1.93 8.13
CA ILE A 173 11.10 -3.01 9.02
C ILE A 173 12.49 -3.49 8.60
N ALA A 174 12.67 -3.81 7.31
CA ALA A 174 13.94 -4.30 6.79
C ALA A 174 15.08 -3.26 6.90
N LEU A 175 14.76 -1.96 6.87
CA LEU A 175 15.74 -0.89 7.07
C LEU A 175 16.10 -0.69 8.55
N GLU A 176 15.10 -0.55 9.42
CA GLU A 176 15.32 -0.21 10.83
C GLU A 176 15.83 -1.38 11.66
N TYR A 177 15.44 -2.62 11.31
CA TYR A 177 15.81 -3.84 12.03
C TYR A 177 16.27 -4.94 11.05
N PRO A 178 17.47 -4.82 10.45
CA PRO A 178 18.01 -5.83 9.53
C PRO A 178 18.14 -7.24 10.13
N GLU A 179 18.18 -7.34 11.47
CA GLU A 179 18.16 -8.59 12.24
C GLU A 179 16.80 -9.31 12.25
N LEU A 180 15.75 -8.63 11.79
CA LEU A 180 14.39 -9.14 11.65
C LEU A 180 14.04 -9.24 10.16
N PRO A 181 14.48 -10.29 9.44
CA PRO A 181 14.21 -10.45 8.02
C PRO A 181 12.71 -10.36 7.74
N CYS A 182 12.34 -9.40 6.90
CA CYS A 182 10.95 -9.14 6.52
C CYS A 182 10.82 -9.30 4.99
N VAL A 183 9.94 -10.21 4.58
CA VAL A 183 9.63 -10.50 3.18
C VAL A 183 8.17 -10.16 2.92
N CYS A 184 7.90 -9.34 1.91
CA CYS A 184 6.55 -9.11 1.41
C CYS A 184 6.24 -10.11 0.28
N ILE A 185 5.10 -10.80 0.39
CA ILE A 185 4.62 -11.75 -0.62
C ILE A 185 3.23 -11.32 -1.09
N ASP A 186 3.05 -11.09 -2.38
CA ASP A 186 1.72 -10.83 -2.97
C ASP A 186 1.19 -12.08 -3.68
N LEU A 187 0.07 -12.60 -3.18
CA LEU A 187 -0.64 -13.72 -3.78
C LEU A 187 -1.51 -13.23 -4.94
N GLU A 188 -1.87 -14.14 -5.83
CA GLU A 188 -2.83 -13.86 -6.90
C GLU A 188 -4.23 -13.63 -6.32
N ASP A 189 -4.87 -12.55 -6.76
CA ASP A 189 -6.29 -12.32 -6.53
C ASP A 189 -7.06 -13.03 -7.65
N SER A 190 -7.48 -14.26 -7.36
CA SER A 190 -8.29 -15.01 -8.30
C SER A 190 -9.78 -14.72 -8.08
N PRO A 191 -10.57 -14.50 -9.15
CA PRO A 191 -12.02 -14.63 -9.06
C PRO A 191 -12.39 -15.96 -8.39
N ALA A 192 -13.53 -15.97 -7.67
CA ALA A 192 -14.05 -17.04 -6.80
C ALA A 192 -14.31 -18.42 -7.45
N GLN A 193 -13.67 -18.74 -8.58
CA GLN A 193 -13.77 -19.98 -9.33
C GLN A 193 -12.42 -20.65 -9.64
N ILE A 194 -11.27 -20.01 -9.37
CA ILE A 194 -10.01 -20.77 -9.30
C ILE A 194 -9.92 -21.31 -7.88
N ASP A 195 -9.69 -22.61 -7.81
CA ASP A 195 -9.43 -23.37 -6.60
C ASP A 195 -8.44 -22.60 -5.72
N THR A 196 -8.91 -22.08 -4.58
CA THR A 196 -7.99 -21.61 -3.52
C THR A 196 -7.10 -22.76 -3.05
N ALA A 197 -7.49 -24.02 -3.33
CA ALA A 197 -6.64 -25.17 -3.06
C ALA A 197 -5.28 -25.01 -3.75
N GLY A 198 -4.26 -25.10 -2.91
CA GLY A 198 -2.88 -24.99 -3.32
C GLY A 198 -2.29 -23.58 -3.23
N LEU A 199 -3.04 -22.52 -2.88
CA LEU A 199 -2.41 -21.24 -2.51
C LEU A 199 -1.55 -21.41 -1.25
N GLY A 200 -2.04 -22.16 -0.25
CA GLY A 200 -1.25 -22.53 0.93
C GLY A 200 0.03 -23.30 0.57
N GLU A 201 -0.06 -24.25 -0.36
CA GLU A 201 1.12 -24.97 -0.88
C GLU A 201 2.09 -24.05 -1.62
N ARG A 202 1.60 -23.18 -2.49
CA ARG A 202 2.46 -22.23 -3.22
C ARG A 202 3.16 -21.26 -2.27
N LEU A 203 2.44 -20.78 -1.25
CA LEU A 203 3.00 -19.97 -0.18
C LEU A 203 4.07 -20.75 0.59
N TYR A 204 3.80 -21.99 0.97
CA TYR A 204 4.77 -22.87 1.61
C TYR A 204 6.07 -22.99 0.80
N GLN A 205 5.96 -23.35 -0.48
CA GLN A 205 7.11 -23.50 -1.38
C GLN A 205 7.89 -22.19 -1.53
N THR A 206 7.18 -21.05 -1.65
CA THR A 206 7.81 -19.73 -1.75
C THR A 206 8.55 -19.35 -0.47
N VAL A 207 7.97 -19.61 0.70
CA VAL A 207 8.61 -19.37 2.00
C VAL A 207 9.86 -20.25 2.16
N MET A 208 9.82 -21.50 1.68
CA MET A 208 11.00 -22.38 1.70
C MET A 208 12.09 -21.89 0.74
N ALA A 209 11.71 -21.45 -0.46
CA ALA A 209 12.65 -20.90 -1.44
C ALA A 209 13.33 -19.61 -0.96
N THR A 210 12.65 -18.81 -0.14
CA THR A 210 13.15 -17.49 0.32
C THR A 210 14.04 -17.59 1.58
N ALA A 211 14.26 -18.80 2.10
CA ALA A 211 15.14 -19.06 3.24
C ALA A 211 16.64 -19.12 2.81
N PRO A 212 17.61 -19.11 3.73
CA PRO A 212 18.79 -18.21 3.78
C PRO A 212 19.80 -18.20 2.60
N ALA A 213 19.64 -19.03 1.57
CA ALA A 213 20.42 -18.97 0.35
C ALA A 213 20.01 -17.79 -0.58
N ASP A 214 18.76 -17.30 -0.48
CA ASP A 214 18.20 -16.24 -1.34
C ASP A 214 17.91 -14.92 -0.60
N ARG A 215 18.74 -14.57 0.40
CA ARG A 215 18.58 -13.43 1.35
C ARG A 215 18.39 -12.04 0.73
N GLN A 216 18.48 -11.89 -0.59
CA GLN A 216 18.29 -10.60 -1.27
C GLN A 216 16.85 -10.36 -1.70
N GLU A 217 16.02 -11.40 -1.82
CA GLU A 217 14.65 -11.27 -2.31
C GLU A 217 13.65 -11.03 -1.17
N ASN A 218 13.34 -9.77 -0.90
CA ASN A 218 12.38 -9.37 0.14
C ASN A 218 11.02 -8.88 -0.41
N GLN A 219 10.84 -8.93 -1.73
CA GLN A 219 9.65 -8.47 -2.42
C GLN A 219 9.29 -9.47 -3.52
N VAL A 220 8.34 -10.34 -3.21
CA VAL A 220 7.99 -11.53 -4.00
C VAL A 220 6.51 -11.48 -4.36
N ALA A 221 6.15 -12.01 -5.51
CA ALA A 221 4.77 -12.24 -5.88
C ALA A 221 4.57 -13.62 -6.52
N ILE A 222 3.35 -14.13 -6.44
CA ILE A 222 2.94 -15.40 -7.04
C ILE A 222 1.81 -15.13 -8.01
N ARG A 223 1.96 -15.54 -9.27
CA ARG A 223 0.95 -15.44 -10.33
C ARG A 223 0.98 -16.69 -11.18
N ASP A 224 -0.15 -17.32 -11.44
CA ASP A 224 -0.25 -18.52 -12.31
C ASP A 224 0.76 -19.62 -11.94
N ARG A 225 0.99 -19.81 -10.63
CA ARG A 225 1.99 -20.74 -10.05
C ARG A 225 3.46 -20.38 -10.28
N GLU A 226 3.75 -19.24 -10.88
CA GLU A 226 5.11 -18.73 -11.03
C GLU A 226 5.46 -17.71 -9.95
N ARG A 227 6.72 -17.73 -9.50
CA ARG A 227 7.30 -16.77 -8.56
C ARG A 227 7.92 -15.61 -9.34
N TYR A 228 7.66 -14.40 -8.86
CA TYR A 228 8.20 -13.15 -9.38
C TYR A 228 8.91 -12.37 -8.29
N VAL A 229 9.97 -11.63 -8.66
CA VAL A 229 10.71 -10.75 -7.76
C VAL A 229 10.78 -9.33 -8.31
N ALA A 230 10.70 -8.34 -7.42
CA ALA A 230 10.70 -6.94 -7.79
C ALA A 230 12.10 -6.43 -8.14
N ARG A 231 12.20 -5.59 -9.18
CA ARG A 231 13.42 -4.87 -9.57
C ARG A 231 13.13 -3.43 -9.92
N LEU A 232 14.02 -2.53 -9.50
CA LEU A 232 13.98 -1.14 -9.93
C LEU A 232 14.80 -0.97 -11.20
N ASN A 233 14.13 -0.71 -12.32
CA ASN A 233 14.75 -0.53 -13.63
C ASN A 233 14.57 0.89 -14.12
N ARG A 234 15.54 1.38 -14.92
CA ARG A 234 15.39 2.68 -15.59
C ARG A 234 14.15 2.65 -16.48
N TYR A 235 13.34 3.71 -16.39
CA TYR A 235 12.17 3.85 -17.22
C TYR A 235 12.59 4.24 -18.64
N GLN A 236 12.26 3.39 -19.60
CA GLN A 236 12.47 3.69 -21.01
C GLN A 236 11.32 4.57 -21.51
N CYS A 237 11.57 5.88 -21.51
CA CYS A 237 10.58 6.87 -21.92
C CYS A 237 10.21 6.64 -23.39
N ARG A 238 8.97 6.20 -23.62
CA ARG A 238 8.42 6.05 -24.97
C ARG A 238 8.07 7.43 -25.52
N PRO A 239 8.28 7.70 -26.82
CA PRO A 239 7.79 8.93 -27.43
C PRO A 239 6.27 9.04 -27.22
N SER A 240 5.85 10.09 -26.52
CA SER A 240 4.44 10.43 -26.32
C SER A 240 4.15 11.80 -26.92
N GLN A 241 2.88 12.06 -27.25
CA GLN A 241 2.47 13.43 -27.57
C GLN A 241 2.71 14.32 -26.33
N PRO A 242 3.12 15.58 -26.52
CA PRO A 242 3.18 16.54 -25.42
C PRO A 242 1.81 16.68 -24.76
N LEU A 243 1.78 16.73 -23.43
CA LEU A 243 0.55 17.05 -22.70
C LEU A 243 0.10 18.45 -23.08
N HIS A 244 -1.12 18.57 -23.60
CA HIS A 244 -1.74 19.86 -23.90
C HIS A 244 -2.59 20.30 -22.71
N ILE A 245 -2.28 21.47 -22.16
CA ILE A 245 -3.06 22.07 -21.08
C ILE A 245 -4.04 23.06 -21.72
N GLU A 246 -5.31 22.66 -21.79
CA GLU A 246 -6.39 23.48 -22.29
C GLU A 246 -6.67 24.68 -21.38
N SER A 247 -6.80 25.87 -21.98
CA SER A 247 -6.99 27.11 -21.23
C SER A 247 -8.37 27.23 -20.60
N ASP A 248 -9.40 26.62 -21.19
CA ASP A 248 -10.78 26.60 -20.71
C ASP A 248 -11.05 25.48 -19.70
N GLY A 249 -10.13 24.53 -19.52
CA GLY A 249 -10.22 23.48 -18.51
C GLY A 249 -9.92 23.95 -17.08
N THR A 250 -10.57 23.33 -16.10
CA THR A 250 -10.26 23.48 -14.67
C THR A 250 -9.25 22.43 -14.22
N TYR A 251 -8.25 22.85 -13.45
CA TYR A 251 -7.22 21.98 -12.86
C TYR A 251 -7.31 22.01 -11.34
N LEU A 252 -7.64 20.86 -10.74
CA LEU A 252 -7.79 20.70 -9.30
C LEU A 252 -6.48 20.26 -8.67
N ILE A 253 -6.03 20.97 -7.63
CA ILE A 253 -4.81 20.66 -6.88
C ILE A 253 -5.14 20.56 -5.40
N THR A 254 -5.19 19.33 -4.89
CA THR A 254 -5.28 19.10 -3.43
C THR A 254 -3.91 19.23 -2.79
N GLY A 255 -3.85 19.82 -1.59
CA GLY A 255 -2.58 20.34 -1.07
C GLY A 255 -2.08 21.56 -1.85
N GLY A 256 -2.95 22.22 -2.62
CA GLY A 256 -2.59 23.26 -3.59
C GLY A 256 -1.97 24.53 -2.99
N LEU A 257 -2.12 24.74 -1.68
CA LEU A 257 -1.51 25.84 -0.94
C LEU A 257 -0.16 25.48 -0.31
N GLY A 258 0.25 24.21 -0.38
CA GLY A 258 1.56 23.73 0.07
C GLY A 258 2.65 24.00 -0.96
N GLY A 259 3.91 23.79 -0.56
CA GLY A 259 5.07 24.11 -1.43
C GLY A 259 5.02 23.45 -2.81
N LEU A 260 4.85 22.13 -2.85
CA LEU A 260 4.75 21.39 -4.13
C LEU A 260 3.48 21.74 -4.91
N GLY A 261 2.35 21.92 -4.21
CA GLY A 261 1.09 22.31 -4.83
C GLY A 261 1.17 23.67 -5.54
N LEU A 262 1.79 24.67 -4.89
CA LEU A 262 1.99 26.01 -5.48
C LEU A 262 2.96 25.99 -6.66
N LEU A 263 4.05 25.21 -6.57
CA LEU A 263 4.96 25.03 -7.69
C LEU A 263 4.25 24.37 -8.89
N THR A 264 3.39 23.39 -8.63
CA THR A 264 2.57 22.73 -9.66
C THR A 264 1.55 23.70 -10.27
N ALA A 265 0.88 24.50 -9.44
CA ALA A 265 -0.05 25.53 -9.86
C ALA A 265 0.61 26.52 -10.83
N LYS A 266 1.79 27.03 -10.45
CA LYS A 266 2.58 27.93 -11.30
C LYS A 266 2.98 27.26 -12.61
N TRP A 267 3.50 26.02 -12.54
CA TRP A 267 3.87 25.27 -13.73
C TRP A 267 2.69 25.06 -14.69
N LEU A 268 1.50 24.72 -14.18
CA LEU A 268 0.28 24.57 -15.00
C LEU A 268 -0.11 25.87 -15.70
N VAL A 269 0.00 27.01 -15.00
CA VAL A 269 -0.27 28.34 -15.59
C VAL A 269 0.71 28.63 -16.72
N ASP A 270 2.00 28.31 -16.53
CA ASP A 270 3.04 28.44 -17.55
C ASP A 270 2.77 27.50 -18.75
N GLN A 271 2.10 26.35 -18.53
CA GLN A 271 1.67 25.44 -19.59
C GLN A 271 0.38 25.88 -20.31
N GLY A 272 -0.37 26.85 -19.78
CA GLY A 272 -1.58 27.38 -20.42
C GLY A 272 -2.85 27.35 -19.57
N ALA A 273 -2.83 26.76 -18.37
CA ALA A 273 -4.01 26.70 -17.51
C ALA A 273 -4.49 28.11 -17.15
N ARG A 274 -5.82 28.34 -17.21
CA ARG A 274 -6.43 29.61 -16.76
C ARG A 274 -7.46 29.44 -15.65
N HIS A 275 -7.87 28.21 -15.32
CA HIS A 275 -8.77 27.94 -14.20
C HIS A 275 -8.12 26.94 -13.24
N LEU A 276 -7.77 27.43 -12.04
CA LEU A 276 -7.20 26.60 -10.98
C LEU A 276 -8.17 26.47 -9.81
N LEU A 277 -8.33 25.24 -9.32
CA LEU A 277 -9.06 24.93 -8.10
C LEU A 277 -8.08 24.39 -7.05
N LEU A 278 -7.65 25.26 -6.13
CA LEU A 278 -6.69 24.92 -5.08
C LEU A 278 -7.43 24.51 -3.81
N VAL A 279 -7.11 23.31 -3.32
CA VAL A 279 -7.85 22.68 -2.22
C VAL A 279 -6.88 22.35 -1.08
N GLY A 280 -7.30 22.66 0.14
CA GLY A 280 -6.57 22.30 1.36
C GLY A 280 -7.45 22.52 2.59
N ARG A 281 -6.94 22.23 3.79
CA ARG A 281 -7.73 22.41 5.04
C ARG A 281 -7.66 23.85 5.56
N SER A 282 -6.56 24.54 5.29
CA SER A 282 -6.28 25.88 5.81
C SER A 282 -6.50 26.95 4.75
N ALA A 283 -6.83 28.16 5.21
CA ALA A 283 -6.79 29.35 4.37
C ALA A 283 -5.34 29.65 3.92
N PRO A 284 -5.15 30.33 2.78
CA PRO A 284 -3.82 30.73 2.33
C PRO A 284 -3.15 31.64 3.35
N SER A 285 -1.85 31.43 3.58
CA SER A 285 -1.02 32.36 4.35
C SER A 285 -0.88 33.69 3.59
N ALA A 286 -0.48 34.78 4.25
CA ALA A 286 -0.26 36.06 3.58
C ALA A 286 0.76 35.94 2.41
N GLY A 287 1.84 35.16 2.59
CA GLY A 287 2.82 34.92 1.53
C GLY A 287 2.30 34.04 0.39
N THR A 288 1.40 33.10 0.69
CA THR A 288 0.69 32.33 -0.34
C THR A 288 -0.28 33.23 -1.10
N GLU A 289 -1.03 34.09 -0.41
CA GLU A 289 -2.00 34.99 -1.04
C GLU A 289 -1.34 35.98 -1.99
N HIS A 290 -0.13 36.47 -1.66
CA HIS A 290 0.67 37.26 -2.59
C HIS A 290 0.97 36.50 -3.88
N GLN A 291 1.45 35.25 -3.78
CA GLN A 291 1.73 34.42 -4.95
C GLN A 291 0.47 34.14 -5.78
N LEU A 292 -0.67 33.93 -5.14
CA LEU A 292 -1.95 33.75 -5.85
C LEU A 292 -2.39 35.05 -6.54
N THR A 293 -2.13 36.20 -5.93
CA THR A 293 -2.41 37.52 -6.54
C THR A 293 -1.56 37.72 -7.79
N ASP A 294 -0.27 37.41 -7.74
CA ASP A 294 0.63 37.49 -8.90
C ASP A 294 0.15 36.63 -10.08
N LEU A 295 -0.44 35.46 -9.80
CA LEU A 295 -1.02 34.59 -10.82
C LEU A 295 -2.36 35.13 -11.35
N ARG A 296 -3.20 35.71 -10.48
CA ARG A 296 -4.46 36.35 -10.90
C ARG A 296 -4.23 37.53 -11.83
N GLU A 297 -3.18 38.32 -11.58
CA GLU A 297 -2.77 39.44 -12.44
C GLU A 297 -2.34 38.99 -13.85
N GLN A 298 -1.98 37.71 -14.02
CA GLN A 298 -1.71 37.10 -15.33
C GLN A 298 -2.96 36.60 -16.05
N GLY A 299 -4.16 36.90 -15.52
CA GLY A 299 -5.45 36.50 -16.10
C GLY A 299 -5.89 35.08 -15.72
N VAL A 300 -5.34 34.51 -14.65
CA VAL A 300 -5.73 33.19 -14.13
C VAL A 300 -6.87 33.35 -13.13
N THR A 301 -7.95 32.61 -13.31
CA THR A 301 -9.00 32.45 -12.32
C THR A 301 -8.58 31.39 -11.30
N ILE A 302 -8.35 31.80 -10.05
CA ILE A 302 -7.97 30.89 -8.97
C ILE A 302 -9.08 30.86 -7.92
N THR A 303 -9.71 29.69 -7.78
CA THR A 303 -10.64 29.40 -6.70
C THR A 303 -9.92 28.58 -5.62
N VAL A 304 -9.99 29.07 -4.39
CA VAL A 304 -9.46 28.36 -3.22
C VAL A 304 -10.64 27.79 -2.43
N ARG A 305 -10.60 26.50 -2.09
CA ARG A 305 -11.62 25.84 -1.26
C ARG A 305 -10.98 25.19 -0.06
N GLN A 306 -11.55 25.44 1.12
CA GLN A 306 -11.17 24.76 2.35
C GLN A 306 -11.95 23.46 2.50
N VAL A 307 -11.36 22.34 2.09
CA VAL A 307 -11.98 21.02 2.10
C VAL A 307 -10.97 20.02 2.66
N ASP A 308 -11.42 19.19 3.59
CA ASP A 308 -10.69 17.97 3.94
C ASP A 308 -11.06 16.87 2.95
N VAL A 309 -10.06 16.34 2.25
CA VAL A 309 -10.26 15.32 1.22
C VAL A 309 -10.69 13.98 1.83
N THR A 310 -10.51 13.78 3.13
CA THR A 310 -11.00 12.58 3.83
C THR A 310 -12.51 12.58 4.04
N GLU A 311 -13.16 13.74 3.90
CA GLU A 311 -14.61 13.89 4.04
C GLU A 311 -15.32 13.69 2.70
N GLN A 312 -15.86 12.49 2.49
CA GLN A 312 -16.45 12.07 1.22
C GLN A 312 -17.49 13.05 0.68
N ALA A 313 -18.45 13.48 1.53
CA ALA A 313 -19.51 14.40 1.12
C ALA A 313 -18.96 15.77 0.69
N ALA A 314 -17.88 16.25 1.35
CA ALA A 314 -17.26 17.52 1.00
C ALA A 314 -16.53 17.43 -0.35
N VAL A 315 -15.87 16.30 -0.64
CA VAL A 315 -15.24 16.06 -1.95
C VAL A 315 -16.26 15.92 -3.06
N GLN A 316 -17.37 15.22 -2.81
CA GLN A 316 -18.47 15.11 -3.79
C GLN A 316 -19.04 16.49 -4.13
N GLN A 317 -19.33 17.31 -3.12
CA GLN A 317 -19.83 18.67 -3.35
C GLN A 317 -18.81 19.53 -4.10
N LEU A 318 -17.53 19.43 -3.73
CA LEU A 318 -16.45 20.16 -4.38
C LEU A 318 -16.38 19.90 -5.89
N LEU A 319 -16.53 18.64 -6.31
CA LEU A 319 -16.52 18.27 -7.73
C LEU A 319 -17.83 18.65 -8.43
N ALA A 320 -18.97 18.51 -7.74
CA ALA A 320 -20.28 18.93 -8.28
C ALA A 320 -20.38 20.44 -8.52
N ASP A 321 -19.62 21.25 -7.77
CA ASP A 321 -19.58 22.71 -7.89
C ASP A 321 -18.69 23.21 -9.05
N ILE A 322 -18.02 22.33 -9.79
CA ILE A 322 -17.17 22.72 -10.92
C ILE A 322 -18.07 23.21 -12.07
N ASP A 323 -17.76 24.40 -12.59
CA ASP A 323 -18.51 25.03 -13.69
C ASP A 323 -18.42 24.18 -14.95
N SER A 324 -19.57 23.77 -15.50
CA SER A 324 -19.63 22.95 -16.70
C SER A 324 -19.09 23.65 -17.96
N ARG A 325 -18.96 24.99 -17.94
CA ARG A 325 -18.29 25.77 -18.99
C ARG A 325 -16.77 25.65 -18.95
N HIS A 326 -16.23 25.22 -17.80
CA HIS A 326 -14.81 25.03 -17.55
C HIS A 326 -14.58 23.65 -16.90
N PRO A 327 -14.79 22.55 -17.66
CA PRO A 327 -14.84 21.20 -17.10
C PRO A 327 -13.52 20.81 -16.44
N LEU A 328 -13.58 19.86 -15.51
CA LEU A 328 -12.39 19.31 -14.88
C LEU A 328 -11.56 18.55 -15.93
N ARG A 329 -10.33 19.02 -16.17
CA ARG A 329 -9.40 18.43 -17.14
C ARG A 329 -8.19 17.76 -16.48
N GLY A 330 -7.79 18.21 -15.29
CA GLY A 330 -6.66 17.62 -14.60
C GLY A 330 -6.80 17.65 -13.09
N LEU A 331 -6.27 16.61 -12.44
CA LEU A 331 -6.26 16.46 -11.00
C LEU A 331 -4.84 16.17 -10.52
N ILE A 332 -4.33 16.98 -9.59
CA ILE A 332 -3.10 16.71 -8.86
C ILE A 332 -3.40 16.53 -7.37
N HIS A 333 -3.05 15.37 -6.85
CA HIS A 333 -3.16 15.03 -5.45
C HIS A 333 -1.81 15.21 -4.73
N SER A 334 -1.55 16.44 -4.29
CA SER A 334 -0.29 16.84 -3.65
C SER A 334 -0.38 16.95 -2.12
N VAL A 335 -1.31 16.21 -1.50
CA VAL A 335 -1.42 16.19 -0.03
C VAL A 335 -0.23 15.46 0.60
N GLY A 336 0.27 16.02 1.70
CA GLY A 336 1.34 15.43 2.48
C GLY A 336 1.25 15.87 3.93
N VAL A 337 1.21 14.89 4.83
CA VAL A 337 1.43 15.06 6.25
C VAL A 337 2.58 14.13 6.61
N LEU A 338 3.52 14.62 7.41
CA LEU A 338 4.63 13.82 7.95
C LEU A 338 4.43 13.72 9.46
N ASP A 339 4.74 12.55 10.00
CA ASP A 339 4.74 12.33 11.45
C ASP A 339 5.75 11.22 11.78
N ASP A 340 7.02 11.56 11.59
CA ASP A 340 8.15 10.63 11.61
C ASP A 340 8.41 10.10 13.02
N GLY A 341 8.86 8.86 13.12
CA GLY A 341 9.21 8.15 14.34
C GLY A 341 9.61 6.72 14.02
N LEU A 342 10.59 6.19 14.76
CA LEU A 342 11.01 4.79 14.62
C LEU A 342 9.83 3.85 14.88
N LEU A 343 9.88 2.62 14.37
CA LEU A 343 8.80 1.65 14.49
C LEU A 343 8.30 1.48 15.94
N LEU A 344 9.20 1.43 16.93
CA LEU A 344 8.86 1.31 18.36
C LEU A 344 8.15 2.56 18.93
N GLN A 345 8.26 3.71 18.28
CA GLN A 345 7.64 4.97 18.68
C GLN A 345 6.36 5.27 17.90
N GLN A 346 6.09 4.50 16.83
CA GLN A 346 4.89 4.65 16.05
C GLN A 346 3.65 4.09 16.77
N ASN A 347 2.49 4.62 16.42
CA ASN A 347 1.20 4.10 16.84
C ASN A 347 0.15 4.36 15.77
N TRP A 348 -1.03 3.76 15.92
CA TRP A 348 -2.07 3.87 14.90
C TRP A 348 -2.56 5.30 14.67
N THR A 349 -2.60 6.16 15.70
CA THR A 349 -3.02 7.56 15.54
C THR A 349 -2.08 8.31 14.59
N ARG A 350 -0.76 8.11 14.75
CA ARG A 350 0.28 8.70 13.86
C ARG A 350 0.17 8.13 12.44
N PHE A 351 -0.09 6.83 12.31
CA PHE A 351 -0.34 6.18 11.02
C PHE A 351 -1.57 6.76 10.32
N ALA A 352 -2.72 6.78 11.00
CA ALA A 352 -3.97 7.27 10.46
C ALA A 352 -3.88 8.73 9.98
N GLN A 353 -3.19 9.59 10.73
CA GLN A 353 -2.98 11.00 10.35
C GLN A 353 -2.23 11.15 9.02
N VAL A 354 -1.22 10.32 8.76
CA VAL A 354 -0.42 10.36 7.52
C VAL A 354 -1.12 9.62 6.38
N LEU A 355 -1.77 8.50 6.69
CA LEU A 355 -2.42 7.62 5.74
C LEU A 355 -3.73 8.20 5.20
N ALA A 356 -4.58 8.77 6.06
CA ALA A 356 -5.92 9.20 5.70
C ALA A 356 -6.01 10.11 4.47
N PRO A 357 -5.24 11.21 4.35
CA PRO A 357 -5.35 12.07 3.17
C PRO A 357 -4.89 11.38 1.88
N LYS A 358 -3.99 10.40 1.94
CA LYS A 358 -3.46 9.67 0.77
C LYS A 358 -4.29 8.45 0.40
N LEU A 359 -4.79 7.70 1.37
CA LEU A 359 -5.63 6.52 1.15
C LEU A 359 -7.11 6.91 0.99
N GLN A 360 -7.74 7.43 2.04
CA GLN A 360 -9.15 7.80 1.99
C GLN A 360 -9.36 8.99 1.05
N GLY A 361 -8.46 9.98 1.07
CA GLY A 361 -8.58 11.17 0.23
C GLY A 361 -8.53 10.87 -1.27
N SER A 362 -7.59 10.02 -1.72
CA SER A 362 -7.52 9.60 -3.12
C SER A 362 -8.72 8.74 -3.53
N TRP A 363 -9.19 7.86 -2.65
CA TRP A 363 -10.40 7.06 -2.86
C TRP A 363 -11.66 7.92 -2.99
N ASN A 364 -11.84 8.91 -2.11
CA ASN A 364 -12.96 9.85 -2.16
C ASN A 364 -12.97 10.66 -3.46
N LEU A 365 -11.79 11.12 -3.92
CA LEU A 365 -11.65 11.83 -5.20
C LEU A 365 -12.07 10.94 -6.37
N TYR A 366 -11.60 9.70 -6.39
CA TYR A 366 -11.99 8.71 -7.41
C TYR A 366 -13.50 8.46 -7.41
N GLN A 367 -14.10 8.21 -6.25
CA GLN A 367 -15.54 8.01 -6.15
C GLN A 367 -16.34 9.23 -6.64
N ALA A 368 -15.90 10.44 -6.27
CA ALA A 368 -16.55 11.67 -6.70
C ALA A 368 -16.41 11.93 -8.21
N LEU A 369 -15.27 11.57 -8.81
CA LEU A 369 -15.07 11.61 -10.27
C LEU A 369 -16.07 10.70 -11.00
N HIS A 370 -16.29 9.49 -10.47
CA HIS A 370 -17.31 8.57 -11.00
C HIS A 370 -18.73 9.12 -10.83
N ALA A 371 -19.07 9.61 -9.64
CA ALA A 371 -20.41 10.12 -9.35
C ALA A 371 -20.80 11.36 -10.20
N THR A 372 -19.81 12.16 -10.61
CA THR A 372 -20.01 13.36 -11.43
C THR A 372 -19.80 13.14 -12.93
N ASN A 373 -19.44 11.92 -13.36
CA ASN A 373 -18.99 11.61 -14.73
C ASN A 373 -17.81 12.47 -15.22
N SER A 374 -17.09 13.16 -14.31
CA SER A 374 -15.92 14.00 -14.64
C SER A 374 -14.71 13.18 -15.14
N ILE A 375 -14.81 11.86 -15.02
CA ILE A 375 -13.78 10.92 -15.45
C ILE A 375 -13.55 10.93 -16.97
N GLU A 376 -14.60 11.17 -17.76
CA GLU A 376 -14.56 11.07 -19.22
C GLU A 376 -13.79 12.23 -19.87
N THR A 377 -13.69 13.37 -19.19
CA THR A 377 -13.00 14.57 -19.66
C THR A 377 -11.61 14.74 -19.07
N LEU A 378 -11.22 13.86 -18.16
CA LEU A 378 -9.97 14.00 -17.41
C LEU A 378 -8.78 13.56 -18.26
N ASP A 379 -7.80 14.44 -18.44
CA ASP A 379 -6.58 14.17 -19.18
C ASP A 379 -5.52 13.49 -18.30
N PHE A 380 -5.51 13.81 -17.00
CA PHE A 380 -4.60 13.20 -16.03
C PHE A 380 -5.12 13.27 -14.59
N PHE A 381 -4.76 12.25 -13.80
CA PHE A 381 -4.87 12.22 -12.35
C PHE A 381 -3.51 11.83 -11.76
N VAL A 382 -2.76 12.80 -11.25
CA VAL A 382 -1.41 12.59 -10.71
C VAL A 382 -1.44 12.58 -9.18
N LEU A 383 -0.95 11.49 -8.57
CA LEU A 383 -0.75 11.33 -7.14
C LEU A 383 0.69 11.68 -6.80
N TYR A 384 0.92 12.54 -5.81
CA TYR A 384 2.29 12.81 -5.36
C TYR A 384 2.65 11.77 -4.30
N SER A 385 3.31 10.71 -4.76
CA SER A 385 3.93 9.70 -3.92
C SER A 385 5.33 10.13 -3.47
N SER A 386 6.13 9.20 -2.96
CA SER A 386 7.47 9.43 -2.45
C SER A 386 8.35 8.21 -2.69
N ALA A 387 9.65 8.43 -2.91
CA ALA A 387 10.62 7.35 -2.95
C ALA A 387 10.61 6.50 -1.66
N ALA A 388 10.13 7.04 -0.53
CA ALA A 388 9.93 6.28 0.70
C ALA A 388 8.92 5.13 0.54
N GLY A 389 7.89 5.25 -0.32
CA GLY A 389 6.98 4.15 -0.62
C GLY A 389 7.64 3.00 -1.39
N LEU A 390 8.66 3.33 -2.19
CA LEU A 390 9.42 2.38 -3.00
C LEU A 390 10.59 1.74 -2.25
N LEU A 391 11.37 2.53 -1.53
CA LEU A 391 12.64 2.14 -0.92
C LEU A 391 12.57 1.99 0.60
N GLY A 392 11.50 2.50 1.23
CA GLY A 392 11.48 2.77 2.66
C GLY A 392 12.31 4.01 3.02
N ASN A 393 12.14 4.49 4.25
CA ASN A 393 13.05 5.46 4.87
C ASN A 393 12.99 5.30 6.40
N TRP A 394 14.11 5.55 7.08
CA TRP A 394 14.22 5.42 8.53
C TRP A 394 13.27 6.37 9.24
N GLY A 395 12.53 5.88 10.22
CA GLY A 395 11.54 6.65 10.97
C GLY A 395 10.27 6.98 10.19
N GLN A 396 10.06 6.41 9.00
CA GLN A 396 8.98 6.81 8.09
C GLN A 396 8.06 5.65 7.71
N ALA A 397 7.82 4.70 8.62
CA ALA A 397 6.94 3.55 8.37
C ALA A 397 5.52 3.95 7.92
N ASN A 398 4.91 4.95 8.57
CA ASN A 398 3.61 5.49 8.21
C ASN A 398 3.60 6.18 6.83
N HIS A 399 4.65 6.95 6.54
CA HIS A 399 4.80 7.65 5.27
C HIS A 399 5.08 6.67 4.12
N ALA A 400 5.95 5.67 4.32
CA ALA A 400 6.21 4.61 3.36
C ALA A 400 4.92 3.82 3.06
N ALA A 401 4.17 3.42 4.09
CA ALA A 401 2.88 2.75 3.93
C ALA A 401 1.88 3.59 3.12
N ALA A 402 1.76 4.89 3.43
CA ALA A 402 0.82 5.78 2.75
C ALA A 402 1.17 6.04 1.27
N ASN A 403 2.46 6.08 0.92
CA ASN A 403 2.89 6.28 -0.47
C ASN A 403 2.84 4.98 -1.28
N ALA A 404 3.15 3.83 -0.68
CA ALA A 404 2.97 2.53 -1.34
C ALA A 404 1.51 2.30 -1.77
N VAL A 405 0.55 2.80 -0.99
CA VAL A 405 -0.88 2.82 -1.37
C VAL A 405 -1.14 3.69 -2.60
N LEU A 406 -0.57 4.89 -2.70
CA LEU A 406 -0.75 5.74 -3.88
C LEU A 406 -0.21 5.07 -5.13
N ASP A 407 0.95 4.42 -5.02
CA ASP A 407 1.57 3.68 -6.12
C ASP A 407 0.65 2.54 -6.60
N ALA A 408 0.14 1.72 -5.66
CA ALA A 408 -0.81 0.65 -5.97
C ALA A 408 -2.14 1.20 -6.51
N PHE A 409 -2.63 2.32 -5.97
CA PHE A 409 -3.86 2.96 -6.42
C PHE A 409 -3.76 3.48 -7.86
N ALA A 410 -2.59 3.96 -8.29
CA ALA A 410 -2.34 4.31 -9.68
C ALA A 410 -2.39 3.12 -10.64
N HIS A 411 -2.01 1.92 -10.19
CA HIS A 411 -2.21 0.71 -10.97
C HIS A 411 -3.69 0.31 -11.02
N TYR A 412 -4.39 0.34 -9.88
CA TYR A 412 -5.83 0.11 -9.81
C TYR A 412 -6.61 1.02 -10.77
N GLY A 413 -6.38 2.34 -10.69
CA GLY A 413 -7.04 3.31 -11.56
C GLY A 413 -6.79 3.04 -13.04
N ARG A 414 -5.54 2.77 -13.44
CA ARG A 414 -5.22 2.42 -14.83
C ARG A 414 -5.91 1.14 -15.30
N ALA A 415 -6.06 0.14 -14.44
CA ALA A 415 -6.83 -1.06 -14.75
C ALA A 415 -8.33 -0.78 -14.95
N GLN A 416 -8.85 0.30 -14.36
CA GLN A 416 -10.21 0.82 -14.59
C GLN A 416 -10.29 1.80 -15.79
N GLY A 417 -9.20 2.01 -16.54
CA GLY A 417 -9.15 2.91 -17.69
C GLY A 417 -8.90 4.38 -17.35
N LEU A 418 -8.54 4.71 -16.11
CA LEU A 418 -8.20 6.08 -15.72
C LEU A 418 -6.79 6.49 -16.13
N PRO A 419 -6.56 7.78 -16.44
CA PRO A 419 -5.23 8.34 -16.68
C PRO A 419 -4.50 8.62 -15.35
N LEU A 420 -4.42 7.61 -14.47
CA LEU A 420 -3.84 7.74 -13.13
C LEU A 420 -2.33 7.48 -13.14
N LEU A 421 -1.58 8.33 -12.44
CA LEU A 421 -0.13 8.28 -12.31
C LEU A 421 0.27 8.52 -10.85
N SER A 422 1.27 7.79 -10.36
CA SER A 422 1.93 7.99 -9.06
C SER A 422 3.42 8.16 -9.26
#